data_AF-A0A7X3Z726-F1
#
_entry.id   AF-A0A7X3Z726-F1
#
_cell.length_a   1.000
_cell.length_b   1.000
_cell.length_c   1.000
_cell.angle_alpha   90.00
_cell.angle_beta   90.00
_cell.angle_gamma   90.00
#
_symmetry.space_group_name_H-M   'P 1'
#
loop_
_entity.id
_entity.type
_entity.pdbx_description
1 polymer ?
#
loop_
_entity_poly.entity_id
_entity_poly.type
_entity_poly.pdbx_seq_one_letter_code
_entity_poly.pdbx_strand_id
1 'polypeptide(L)' 'GEGSRMAITGDRTQADLPRGVASGLMDAERLLADIDRIAFCHFTSSDVVRHPLVAKIIDAYGARSDRQ' A
#
# COMPACT_ATOMS: atom_id res chain seq x y z
N GLY A 1 6.22 -25.16 1.66
CA GLY A 1 7.18 -26.28 1.58
C GLY A 1 8.40 -25.95 2.41
N GLU A 2 9.33 -26.87 2.59
CA GLU A 2 10.62 -26.53 3.20
C GLU A 2 11.31 -25.45 2.33
N GLY A 3 11.83 -24.39 2.94
CA GLY A 3 12.51 -23.29 2.25
C GLY A 3 11.63 -22.32 1.44
N SER A 4 10.30 -22.48 1.42
CA SER A 4 9.42 -21.55 0.70
C SER A 4 9.35 -20.17 1.36
N ARG A 5 9.21 -19.12 0.54
CA ARG A 5 8.94 -17.74 0.99
C ARG A 5 7.56 -17.31 0.50
N MET A 6 6.95 -16.37 1.21
CA MET A 6 5.67 -15.75 0.85
C MET A 6 5.82 -14.23 0.88
N ALA A 7 5.14 -13.56 -0.04
CA ALA A 7 4.97 -12.11 -0.03
C ALA A 7 3.47 -11.80 -0.02
N ILE A 8 3.07 -10.88 0.84
CA ILE A 8 1.72 -10.33 0.89
C ILE A 8 1.83 -8.87 0.45
N THR A 9 0.98 -8.46 -0.48
CA THR A 9 0.96 -7.11 -1.03
C THR A 9 -0.41 -6.49 -0.84
N GLY A 10 -0.46 -5.19 -0.59
CA GLY A 10 -1.71 -4.46 -0.45
C GLY A 10 -1.48 -2.95 -0.34
N ASP A 11 -2.54 -2.17 -0.55
CA ASP A 11 -2.55 -0.72 -0.35
C ASP A 11 -3.19 -0.40 0.99
N ARG A 12 -2.42 0.22 1.89
CA ARG A 12 -2.90 0.61 3.23
C ARG A 12 -4.01 1.66 3.19
N THR A 13 -4.08 2.45 2.14
CA THR A 13 -5.08 3.51 1.99
C THR A 13 -6.44 2.97 1.52
N GLN A 14 -6.45 1.76 0.95
CA GLN A 14 -7.66 1.13 0.46
C GLN A 14 -8.33 0.31 1.56
N ALA A 15 -9.18 0.97 2.35
CA ALA A 15 -10.02 0.33 3.35
C ALA A 15 -11.49 0.33 2.90
N ASP A 16 -11.87 -0.63 2.05
CA ASP A 16 -13.25 -0.82 1.57
C ASP A 16 -14.10 -1.60 2.59
N LEU A 17 -14.06 -1.17 3.85
CA LEU A 17 -14.73 -1.84 4.98
C LEU A 17 -15.87 -0.98 5.55
N PRO A 18 -16.91 -1.61 6.16
CA PRO A 18 -17.94 -0.86 6.87
C PRO A 18 -17.35 0.06 7.95
N ARG A 19 -18.04 1.17 8.24
CA ARG A 19 -17.58 2.13 9.26
C ARG A 19 -17.35 1.43 10.60
N GLY A 20 -16.19 1.71 11.20
CA GLY A 20 -15.80 1.17 12.50
C GLY A 20 -15.09 -0.20 12.43
N VAL A 21 -14.98 -0.81 11.25
CA VAL A 21 -14.20 -2.04 11.06
C VAL A 21 -12.73 -1.68 10.83
N ALA A 22 -11.83 -2.26 11.60
CA ALA A 22 -10.39 -2.08 11.45
C ALA A 22 -9.87 -2.76 10.16
N SER A 23 -8.90 -2.14 9.50
CA SER A 23 -8.22 -2.74 8.34
C SER A 23 -7.40 -3.96 8.78
N GLY A 24 -7.66 -5.11 8.18
CA GLY A 24 -6.90 -6.34 8.46
C GLY A 24 -5.42 -6.23 8.08
N LEU A 25 -5.09 -5.45 7.05
CA LEU A 25 -3.69 -5.21 6.66
C LEU A 25 -2.95 -4.37 7.71
N MET A 26 -3.59 -3.31 8.21
CA MET A 26 -3.02 -2.48 9.28
C MET A 26 -2.93 -3.25 10.60
N ASP A 27 -3.91 -4.10 10.89
CA ASP A 27 -3.91 -4.92 12.09
C ASP A 27 -2.80 -5.99 12.04
N ALA A 28 -2.63 -6.65 10.91
CA ALA A 28 -1.55 -7.61 10.69
C ALA A 28 -0.16 -6.95 10.81
N GLU A 29 0.02 -5.74 10.26
CA GLU A 29 1.27 -4.98 10.39
C GLU A 29 1.63 -4.74 11.87
N ARG A 30 0.63 -4.36 12.68
CA ARG A 30 0.80 -4.15 14.12
C ARG A 30 1.06 -5.44 14.90
N LEU A 31 0.29 -6.50 14.62
CA LEU A 31 0.35 -7.77 15.36
C LEU A 31 1.63 -8.56 15.07
N LEU A 32 2.17 -8.44 13.86
CA LEU A 32 3.31 -9.23 13.40
C LEU A 32 4.64 -8.44 13.44
N ALA A 33 4.62 -7.20 13.96
CA ALA A 33 5.77 -6.29 13.99
C ALA A 33 7.00 -6.89 14.71
N ASP A 34 6.78 -7.66 15.76
CA ASP A 34 7.84 -8.23 16.60
C ASP A 34 8.17 -9.70 16.26
N ILE A 35 7.61 -10.26 15.18
CA ILE A 35 7.87 -11.64 14.80
C ILE A 35 9.17 -11.72 13.99
N ASP A 36 10.16 -12.38 14.59
CA ASP A 36 11.39 -12.74 13.90
C ASP A 36 11.08 -13.45 12.57
N ARG A 37 11.78 -13.02 11.50
CA ARG A 37 11.67 -13.52 10.11
C ARG A 37 10.49 -12.99 9.30
N ILE A 38 9.69 -12.05 9.81
CA ILE A 38 8.77 -11.25 9.01
C ILE A 38 9.40 -9.88 8.76
N ALA A 39 9.26 -9.35 7.54
CA ALA A 39 9.75 -8.03 7.18
C ALA A 39 8.63 -7.23 6.51
N PHE A 40 8.53 -5.95 6.86
CA PHE A 40 7.62 -4.99 6.25
C PHE A 40 8.36 -4.08 5.29
N CYS A 41 7.92 -4.06 4.04
CA CYS A 41 8.46 -3.19 3.00
C CYS A 41 7.39 -2.18 2.59
N HIS A 42 7.60 -0.91 2.92
CA HIS A 42 6.68 0.16 2.54
C HIS A 42 7.18 0.86 1.28
N PHE A 43 6.30 0.96 0.29
CA PHE A 43 6.57 1.71 -0.93
C PHE A 43 5.94 3.10 -0.85
N THR A 44 6.62 4.04 -1.48
CA THR A 44 6.20 5.43 -1.64
C THR A 44 5.95 5.73 -3.12
N SER A 45 5.43 6.93 -3.41
CA SER A 45 5.23 7.35 -4.80
C SER A 45 6.52 7.37 -5.63
N SER A 46 7.68 7.60 -4.99
CA SER A 46 9.01 7.57 -5.60
C SER A 46 9.49 6.17 -5.99
N ASP A 47 8.95 5.12 -5.37
CA ASP A 47 9.34 3.73 -5.68
C ASP A 47 8.59 3.19 -6.91
N VAL A 48 7.62 3.94 -7.43
CA VAL A 48 6.79 3.51 -8.56
C VAL A 48 7.33 4.09 -9.86
N VAL A 49 7.93 3.21 -10.68
CA VAL A 49 8.29 3.53 -12.06
C VAL A 49 7.02 3.52 -12.92
N ARG A 50 6.62 4.70 -13.39
CA ARG A 50 5.45 4.87 -14.28
C ARG A 50 5.91 5.19 -15.68
N HIS A 51 5.15 4.72 -16.66
CA HIS A 51 5.32 5.21 -18.02
C HIS A 51 5.08 6.74 -18.05
N PRO A 52 5.89 7.55 -18.76
CA PRO A 52 5.79 9.01 -18.72
C PRO A 52 4.39 9.55 -19.02
N LEU A 53 3.65 8.89 -19.92
CA LEU A 53 2.26 9.26 -20.22
C LEU A 53 1.33 9.08 -19.02
N VAL A 54 1.48 7.99 -18.27
CA VAL A 54 0.63 7.69 -17.10
C VAL A 54 0.88 8.70 -16.00
N ALA A 55 2.14 9.08 -15.75
CA ALA A 55 2.48 10.15 -14.81
C ALA A 55 1.78 11.48 -15.17
N LYS A 56 1.86 11.90 -16.44
CA LYS A 56 1.18 13.12 -16.93
C LYS A 56 -0.33 13.08 -16.73
N ILE A 57 -0.97 11.92 -16.91
CA ILE A 57 -2.40 11.75 -16.67
C ILE A 57 -2.72 11.92 -15.18
N ILE A 58 -1.94 11.28 -14.29
CA ILE A 58 -2.13 11.39 -12.84
C ILE A 58 -1.98 12.85 -12.38
N ASP A 59 -0.93 13.54 -12.83
CA ASP A 59 -0.67 14.94 -12.47
C ASP A 59 -1.83 15.87 -12.89
N ALA A 60 -2.40 15.63 -14.08
CA ALA A 60 -3.53 16.39 -14.58
C ALA A 60 -4.80 16.23 -13.71
N TYR A 61 -5.05 15.02 -13.20
CA TYR A 61 -6.15 14.78 -12.26
C TYR A 61 -5.85 15.34 -10.86
N GLY A 62 -4.62 15.21 -10.37
CA GLY A 62 -4.20 15.79 -9.09
C GLY A 62 -4.39 17.31 -9.03
N ALA A 63 -4.00 18.02 -10.09
CA ALA A 63 -4.19 19.47 -10.21
C ALA A 63 -5.67 19.91 -10.27
N ARG A 64 -6.62 18.98 -10.47
CA ARG A 64 -8.07 19.25 -10.43
C ARG A 64 -8.64 19.02 -9.03
N SER A 65 -8.13 18.05 -8.27
CA SER A 65 -8.58 17.78 -6.89
C SER A 65 -8.14 18.88 -5.92
N ASP A 66 -6.97 19.49 -6.10
CA ASP A 66 -6.46 20.56 -5.21
C ASP A 66 -7.14 21.92 -5.41
N ARG A 67 -8.03 22.04 -6.43
CA ARG A 67 -8.76 23.27 -6.76
C ARG A 67 -10.21 23.30 -6.28
N GLN A 68 -10.61 22.29 -5.49
CA GLN A 68 -11.88 22.27 -4.74
C GLN A 68 -11.58 22.42 -3.25
#